data_AF-A0A9Q0P276-F1
#
_entry.id   AF-A0A9Q0P276-F1
#
_cell.length_a   1.000
_cell.length_b   1.000
_cell.length_c   1.000
_cell.angle_alpha   90.00
_cell.angle_beta   90.00
_cell.angle_gamma   90.00
#
_symmetry.space_group_name_H-M   'P 1'
#
loop_
_entity.id
_entity.type
_entity.pdbx_description
1 polymer ?
#
loop_
_entity_poly.entity_id
_entity_poly.type
_entity_poly.pdbx_seq_one_letter_code
_entity_poly.pdbx_strand_id
1 'polypeptide(L)'
;MTGLVMVTKGGGCGGGVGVGGKGTKGTKGSELQDHQEQVQNQQLSMMAFVLTAIRKSLVACRIEDGGDDVIPTSSTLHNMDIGWPTNVQHITHVTFDRFNGFLGLPVEFEVEIPCRVPSASASVFGVSAESMQLSYDSKGNSVPTILLLMQDRLYSQGGLKAEGIFRINPENSQEEHVRDQLNRGIVPDDIDVHCLAGLIKAWFRELPSGVLDGLSPEQVLQCNTEEESAELVKQLKPTEAALLSWAVGLMADVVEEEDSNKMNARNIAMVFAPNMTQMSDPFDSIDACCTSDELAQNPNHENAARP
;
A
#
# COMPACT_ATOMS: atom_id res chain seq x y z
N MET A 1 12.73 33.31 -19.00
CA MET A 1 11.33 33.62 -18.61
C MET A 1 10.54 33.92 -19.87
N THR A 2 9.75 32.97 -20.35
CA THR A 2 8.58 33.21 -21.20
C THR A 2 7.76 31.93 -21.20
N GLY A 3 6.61 32.00 -20.54
CA GLY A 3 5.58 30.96 -20.53
C GLY A 3 4.57 31.16 -21.68
N LEU A 4 3.90 30.05 -21.94
CA LEU A 4 2.75 29.75 -22.82
C LEU A 4 1.69 30.87 -22.95
N VAL A 5 1.18 31.18 -24.16
CA VAL A 5 0.04 30.55 -24.91
C VAL A 5 -1.34 30.96 -24.35
N MET A 6 -2.21 31.53 -25.21
CA MET A 6 -3.41 30.88 -25.77
C MET A 6 -4.38 31.91 -26.39
N VAL A 7 -4.73 31.76 -27.68
CA VAL A 7 -6.05 32.13 -28.26
C VAL A 7 -6.22 31.34 -29.56
N THR A 8 -7.32 30.59 -29.73
CA THR A 8 -8.22 30.70 -30.90
C THR A 8 -9.55 30.00 -30.67
N LYS A 9 -10.54 30.53 -31.38
CA LYS A 9 -12.00 30.49 -31.22
C LYS A 9 -12.60 29.93 -32.51
N GLY A 10 -13.77 29.30 -32.43
CA GLY A 10 -14.67 29.05 -33.58
C GLY A 10 -15.61 27.89 -33.28
N GLY A 11 -16.92 27.90 -33.60
CA GLY A 11 -17.76 28.87 -34.27
C GLY A 11 -19.09 28.21 -34.71
N GLY A 12 -20.21 28.94 -34.57
CA GLY A 12 -21.45 28.92 -35.38
C GLY A 12 -22.27 27.61 -35.55
N CYS A 13 -23.49 27.60 -36.12
CA CYS A 13 -24.61 28.55 -36.29
C CYS A 13 -25.75 27.80 -37.04
N GLY A 14 -27.02 28.17 -36.84
CA GLY A 14 -28.18 27.85 -37.71
C GLY A 14 -28.99 26.60 -37.31
N GLY A 15 -30.33 26.53 -37.33
CA GLY A 15 -31.38 27.36 -37.94
C GLY A 15 -32.36 26.43 -38.69
N GLY A 16 -33.69 26.57 -38.52
CA GLY A 16 -34.65 25.95 -39.45
C GLY A 16 -35.97 25.45 -38.88
N VAL A 17 -37.06 25.84 -39.55
CA VAL A 17 -38.49 25.70 -39.25
C VAL A 17 -39.10 24.51 -40.02
N GLY A 18 -40.22 23.92 -39.57
CA GLY A 18 -41.01 23.03 -40.45
C GLY A 18 -42.22 22.32 -39.82
N VAL A 19 -43.37 22.50 -40.46
CA VAL A 19 -44.75 22.14 -40.11
C VAL A 19 -45.16 20.73 -40.60
N GLY A 20 -46.13 20.09 -39.92
CA GLY A 20 -47.27 19.46 -40.62
C GLY A 20 -47.53 17.95 -40.44
N GLY A 21 -48.77 17.62 -40.06
CA GLY A 21 -49.60 16.70 -40.86
C GLY A 21 -49.82 15.25 -40.40
N LYS A 22 -51.02 15.02 -39.82
CA LYS A 22 -51.92 13.84 -39.90
C LYS A 22 -51.45 12.55 -40.58
N GLY A 23 -51.79 11.40 -39.99
CA GLY A 23 -51.98 10.16 -40.75
C GLY A 23 -52.19 8.89 -39.94
N THR A 24 -53.44 8.44 -39.85
CA THR A 24 -53.98 7.21 -39.25
C THR A 24 -53.56 5.90 -39.92
N LYS A 25 -53.33 4.84 -39.12
CA LYS A 25 -53.68 3.41 -39.34
C LYS A 25 -53.24 2.64 -38.09
N GLY A 26 -54.12 2.04 -37.29
CA GLY A 26 -54.73 0.72 -37.52
C GLY A 26 -53.70 -0.39 -37.23
N THR A 27 -53.91 -1.43 -36.41
CA THR A 27 -55.12 -2.07 -35.90
C THR A 27 -54.69 -3.18 -34.92
N LYS A 28 -55.36 -3.26 -33.76
CA LYS A 28 -55.70 -4.44 -32.93
C LYS A 28 -54.62 -5.32 -32.24
N GLY A 29 -54.97 -5.63 -30.99
CA GLY A 29 -54.50 -6.75 -30.17
C GLY A 29 -53.66 -6.23 -29.02
N SER A 30 -54.00 -6.39 -27.74
CA SER A 30 -54.85 -7.39 -27.11
C SER A 30 -55.13 -6.93 -25.67
N GLU A 31 -56.41 -6.94 -25.29
CA GLU A 31 -56.96 -6.59 -23.98
C GLU A 31 -56.58 -7.61 -22.89
N LEU A 32 -55.32 -7.62 -22.44
CA LEU A 32 -54.89 -8.37 -21.24
C LEU A 32 -53.79 -7.65 -20.44
N GLN A 33 -53.82 -6.31 -20.40
CA GLN A 33 -52.87 -5.53 -19.60
C GLN A 33 -53.47 -4.31 -18.86
N ASP A 34 -54.80 -4.13 -18.82
CA ASP A 34 -55.41 -2.94 -18.21
C ASP A 34 -55.67 -3.04 -16.70
N HIS A 35 -55.49 -4.21 -16.06
CA HIS A 35 -55.70 -4.36 -14.61
C HIS A 35 -54.42 -4.20 -13.79
N GLN A 36 -53.23 -4.26 -14.40
CA GLN A 36 -51.96 -4.13 -13.70
C GLN A 36 -51.39 -2.70 -13.77
N GLU A 37 -51.72 -1.92 -14.80
CA GLU A 37 -51.32 -0.50 -14.90
C GLU A 37 -52.15 0.42 -13.99
N GLN A 38 -53.44 0.11 -13.73
CA GLN A 38 -54.26 0.95 -12.83
C GLN A 38 -53.81 0.92 -11.37
N VAL A 39 -53.37 -0.23 -10.86
CA VAL A 39 -52.84 -0.35 -9.48
C VAL A 39 -51.50 0.38 -9.36
N GLN A 40 -50.66 0.31 -10.39
CA GLN A 40 -49.35 0.96 -10.40
C GLN A 40 -49.47 2.49 -10.47
N ASN A 41 -50.45 3.03 -11.20
CA ASN A 41 -50.66 4.47 -11.31
C ASN A 41 -51.30 5.08 -10.03
N GLN A 42 -52.15 4.32 -9.32
CA GLN A 42 -52.67 4.74 -8.01
C GLN A 42 -51.56 4.80 -6.93
N GLN A 43 -50.64 3.82 -6.93
CA GLN A 43 -49.46 3.79 -6.04
C GLN A 43 -48.51 4.98 -6.32
N LEU A 44 -48.27 5.32 -7.59
CA LEU A 44 -47.47 6.48 -7.99
C LEU A 44 -48.10 7.83 -7.60
N SER A 45 -49.43 7.94 -7.68
CA SER A 45 -50.18 9.13 -7.28
C SER A 45 -50.13 9.38 -5.76
N MET A 46 -50.22 8.31 -4.95
CA MET A 46 -50.06 8.41 -3.49
C MET A 46 -48.64 8.81 -3.09
N MET A 47 -47.61 8.25 -3.73
CA MET A 47 -46.21 8.64 -3.49
C MET A 47 -45.92 10.10 -3.87
N ALA A 48 -46.53 10.60 -4.95
CA ALA A 48 -46.40 12.01 -5.35
C ALA A 48 -47.05 12.97 -4.32
N PHE A 49 -48.18 12.57 -3.74
CA PHE A 49 -48.85 13.33 -2.68
C PHE A 49 -48.02 13.35 -1.38
N VAL A 50 -47.45 12.20 -0.99
CA VAL A 50 -46.56 12.07 0.17
C VAL A 50 -45.29 12.91 -0.01
N LEU A 51 -44.65 12.85 -1.18
CA LEU A 51 -43.48 13.69 -1.49
C LEU A 51 -43.80 15.19 -1.49
N THR A 52 -44.99 15.58 -1.93
CA THR A 52 -45.45 16.97 -1.89
C THR A 52 -45.74 17.43 -0.46
N ALA A 53 -46.33 16.58 0.37
CA ALA A 53 -46.57 16.86 1.79
C ALA A 53 -45.24 16.96 2.56
N ILE A 54 -44.26 16.09 2.30
CA ILE A 54 -42.93 16.15 2.90
C ILE A 54 -42.19 17.43 2.48
N ARG A 55 -42.25 17.82 1.19
CA ARG A 55 -41.66 19.08 0.71
C ARG A 55 -42.29 20.30 1.37
N LYS A 56 -43.62 20.32 1.53
CA LYS A 56 -44.32 21.43 2.22
C LYS A 56 -44.05 21.44 3.73
N SER A 57 -43.90 20.27 4.35
CA SER A 57 -43.55 20.12 5.76
C SER A 57 -42.13 20.60 6.07
N LEU A 58 -41.16 20.32 5.18
CA LEU A 58 -39.78 20.80 5.30
C LEU A 58 -39.65 22.32 5.11
N VAL A 59 -40.61 22.96 4.44
CA VAL A 59 -40.68 24.43 4.32
C VAL A 59 -41.33 25.06 5.56
N ALA A 60 -42.16 24.34 6.30
CA ALA A 60 -42.85 24.83 7.50
C ALA A 60 -42.04 24.69 8.81
N CYS A 61 -40.86 24.06 8.78
CA CYS A 61 -39.93 24.01 9.92
C CYS A 61 -38.77 25.03 9.79
N ARG A 62 -38.95 26.11 9.03
CA ARG A 62 -38.16 27.33 9.25
C ARG A 62 -38.85 28.12 10.34
N ILE A 63 -38.28 28.09 11.54
CA ILE A 63 -38.62 29.00 12.62
C ILE A 63 -38.43 30.42 12.09
N GLU A 64 -39.53 31.11 11.84
CA GLU A 64 -39.57 32.56 11.82
C GLU A 64 -39.43 33.01 13.28
N ASP A 65 -38.32 33.67 13.61
CA ASP A 65 -38.30 34.62 14.72
C ASP A 65 -38.45 36.01 14.11
N GLY A 66 -39.42 36.77 14.63
CA GLY A 66 -40.10 37.84 13.91
C GLY A 66 -39.45 39.22 13.97
N GLY A 67 -40.13 40.17 13.30
CA GLY A 67 -40.13 41.59 13.69
C GLY A 67 -39.64 42.60 12.65
N ASP A 68 -40.60 43.40 12.16
CA ASP A 68 -40.53 44.77 11.62
C ASP A 68 -39.98 45.08 10.21
N ASP A 69 -40.94 45.25 9.29
CA ASP A 69 -41.23 46.48 8.52
C ASP A 69 -40.09 47.33 7.87
N VAL A 70 -40.19 47.42 6.52
CA VAL A 70 -40.03 48.63 5.66
C VAL A 70 -38.75 48.80 4.78
N ILE A 71 -39.00 48.88 3.45
CA ILE A 71 -38.24 49.36 2.25
C ILE A 71 -37.31 48.39 1.46
N PRO A 72 -37.49 48.24 0.13
CA PRO A 72 -36.57 47.51 -0.75
C PRO A 72 -35.60 48.45 -1.49
N THR A 73 -34.28 48.31 -1.30
CA THR A 73 -33.30 48.79 -2.30
C THR A 73 -32.01 47.98 -2.30
N SER A 74 -31.86 47.17 -3.36
CA SER A 74 -30.63 46.95 -4.15
C SER A 74 -29.28 47.09 -3.44
N SER A 75 -28.69 45.95 -3.07
CA SER A 75 -27.23 45.76 -3.18
C SER A 75 -26.92 44.28 -3.34
N THR A 76 -26.18 43.96 -4.39
CA THR A 76 -25.62 42.64 -4.70
C THR A 76 -24.62 42.25 -3.60
N LEU A 77 -25.08 41.55 -2.58
CA LEU A 77 -24.20 40.81 -1.68
C LEU A 77 -23.81 39.51 -2.37
N HIS A 78 -22.54 39.41 -2.78
CA HIS A 78 -21.93 38.11 -3.02
C HIS A 78 -22.16 37.27 -1.76
N ASN A 79 -22.98 36.24 -1.86
CA ASN A 79 -23.22 35.28 -0.80
C ASN A 79 -21.89 34.53 -0.56
N MET A 80 -21.05 35.03 0.35
CA MET A 80 -20.01 34.22 0.94
C MET A 80 -20.71 33.21 1.84
N ASP A 81 -20.91 32.00 1.32
CA ASP A 81 -21.33 30.86 2.12
C ASP A 81 -20.16 30.47 3.04
N ILE A 82 -20.10 31.12 4.20
CA ILE A 82 -19.22 30.71 5.30
C ILE A 82 -19.80 29.40 5.82
N GLY A 83 -19.12 28.30 5.52
CA GLY A 83 -19.49 26.98 6.03
C GLY A 83 -19.51 26.95 7.56
N TRP A 84 -20.22 25.99 8.13
CA TRP A 84 -20.23 25.79 9.59
C TRP A 84 -18.80 25.64 10.13
N PRO A 85 -18.51 26.05 11.39
CA PRO A 85 -17.17 25.91 11.99
C PRO A 85 -16.63 24.47 11.97
N THR A 86 -17.53 23.49 11.90
CA THR A 86 -17.26 22.06 11.80
C THR A 86 -17.10 21.55 10.36
N ASN A 87 -17.33 22.39 9.37
CA ASN A 87 -17.26 22.07 7.93
C ASN A 87 -15.91 22.46 7.31
N VAL A 88 -14.87 22.52 8.14
CA VAL A 88 -13.48 22.68 7.72
C VAL A 88 -12.90 21.28 7.51
N GLN A 89 -12.75 20.88 6.25
CA GLN A 89 -12.09 19.62 5.93
C GLN A 89 -10.57 19.82 6.05
N HIS A 90 -10.00 19.39 7.17
CA HIS A 90 -8.54 19.30 7.33
C HIS A 90 -8.06 18.06 6.58
N ILE A 91 -7.77 18.20 5.28
CA ILE A 91 -7.11 17.13 4.51
C ILE A 91 -5.63 17.14 4.88
N THR A 92 -5.25 16.33 5.86
CA THR A 92 -3.85 16.11 6.22
C THR A 92 -3.31 14.97 5.37
N HIS A 93 -2.49 15.29 4.36
CA HIS A 93 -1.84 14.29 3.51
C HIS A 93 -0.50 13.90 4.14
N VAL A 94 -0.48 12.72 4.76
CA VAL A 94 0.74 12.12 5.31
C VAL A 94 1.37 11.20 4.26
N THR A 95 2.65 11.40 4.00
CA THR A 95 3.44 10.53 3.10
C THR A 95 4.62 9.95 3.84
N PHE A 96 5.03 8.74 3.50
CA PHE A 96 6.26 8.17 4.01
C PHE A 96 7.39 8.39 3.00
N ASP A 97 8.37 9.19 3.37
CA ASP A 97 9.64 9.32 2.66
C ASP A 97 10.67 8.38 3.28
N ARG A 98 11.41 7.67 2.42
CA ARG A 98 12.32 6.62 2.88
C ARG A 98 13.53 7.16 3.64
N PHE A 99 13.93 8.42 3.46
CA PHE A 99 15.09 8.98 4.17
C PHE A 99 14.68 9.93 5.31
N ASN A 100 13.53 10.57 5.17
CA ASN A 100 13.03 11.62 6.06
C ASN A 100 11.86 11.16 6.93
N GLY A 101 11.39 9.92 6.79
CA GLY A 101 10.27 9.39 7.58
C GLY A 101 8.92 9.96 7.10
N PHE A 102 7.97 10.10 8.02
CA PHE A 102 6.66 10.63 7.67
C PHE A 102 6.70 12.16 7.46
N LEU A 103 6.29 12.59 6.27
CA LEU A 103 6.14 13.99 5.88
C LEU A 103 4.66 14.40 5.91
N GLY A 104 4.37 15.62 6.35
CA GLY A 104 3.00 16.15 6.40
C GLY A 104 2.19 15.68 7.60
N LEU A 105 2.87 15.16 8.64
CA LEU A 105 2.24 14.83 9.92
C LEU A 105 1.73 16.11 10.59
N PRO A 106 0.48 16.11 11.07
CA PRO A 106 0.00 17.17 11.95
C PRO A 106 0.87 17.27 13.20
N VAL A 107 1.11 18.50 13.68
CA VAL A 107 2.01 18.81 14.80
C VAL A 107 1.61 18.04 16.07
N GLU A 108 0.33 17.70 16.22
CA GLU A 108 -0.17 16.90 17.34
C GLU A 108 0.41 15.47 17.35
N PHE A 109 0.65 14.89 16.17
CA PHE A 109 1.18 13.54 16.02
C PHE A 109 2.70 13.48 15.94
N GLU A 110 3.38 14.60 15.66
CA GLU A 110 4.86 14.67 15.72
C GLU A 110 5.40 14.39 17.13
N VAL A 111 4.59 14.60 18.17
CA VAL A 111 4.95 14.32 19.57
C VAL A 111 4.83 12.83 19.92
N GLU A 112 3.90 12.12 19.27
CA GLU A 112 3.60 10.70 19.54
C GLU A 112 4.38 9.75 18.63
N ILE A 113 4.71 10.17 17.40
CA ILE A 113 5.44 9.39 16.42
C ILE A 113 6.92 9.79 16.47
N PRO A 114 7.84 8.89 16.84
CA PRO A 114 9.26 9.17 16.74
C PRO A 114 9.61 9.68 15.34
N CYS A 115 10.38 10.77 15.25
CA CYS A 115 10.73 11.46 13.99
C CYS A 115 11.37 10.54 12.93
N ARG A 116 11.81 9.33 13.33
CA ARG A 116 12.34 8.28 12.45
C ARG A 116 11.79 6.92 12.85
N VAL A 117 10.58 6.60 12.38
CA VAL A 117 10.08 5.22 12.43
C VAL A 117 10.90 4.34 11.48
N PRO A 118 11.19 3.09 11.83
CA PRO A 118 12.04 2.24 11.00
C PRO A 118 11.34 1.80 9.69
N SER A 119 10.02 1.92 9.62
CA SER A 119 9.19 1.50 8.50
C SER A 119 7.89 2.31 8.46
N ALA A 120 7.27 2.40 7.28
CA ALA A 120 5.90 2.87 7.11
C ALA A 120 4.87 1.93 7.77
N SER A 121 5.28 0.70 8.09
CA SER A 121 4.50 -0.29 8.84
C SER A 121 4.93 -0.32 10.31
N ALA A 122 4.06 -0.86 11.17
CA ALA A 122 4.38 -1.14 12.57
C ALA A 122 5.42 -2.26 12.75
N SER A 123 5.74 -3.00 11.67
CA SER A 123 6.74 -4.06 11.66
C SER A 123 7.92 -3.73 10.74
N VAL A 124 9.12 -4.18 11.14
CA VAL A 124 10.33 -4.17 10.29
C VAL A 124 10.62 -5.54 9.66
N PHE A 125 9.90 -6.57 10.07
CA PHE A 125 9.93 -7.92 9.51
C PHE A 125 8.67 -8.18 8.67
N GLY A 126 8.74 -9.02 7.65
CA GLY A 126 7.53 -9.36 6.87
C GLY A 126 7.09 -8.26 5.90
N VAL A 127 7.85 -7.18 5.74
CA VAL A 127 7.45 -6.00 4.95
C VAL A 127 8.46 -5.70 3.85
N SER A 128 7.99 -5.10 2.77
CA SER A 128 8.85 -4.71 1.65
C SER A 128 9.92 -3.73 2.11
N ALA A 129 11.16 -3.94 1.66
CA ALA A 129 12.24 -2.99 1.88
C ALA A 129 11.90 -1.59 1.31
N GLU A 130 11.02 -1.49 0.31
CA GLU A 130 10.52 -0.24 -0.25
C GLU A 130 9.74 0.62 0.75
N SER A 131 9.12 -0.01 1.74
CA SER A 131 8.37 0.66 2.81
C SER A 131 9.24 0.99 4.03
N MET A 132 10.54 0.68 3.99
CA MET A 132 11.45 0.90 5.11
C MET A 132 12.19 2.23 5.03
N GLN A 133 12.57 2.73 6.19
CA GLN A 133 13.47 3.86 6.29
C GLN A 133 14.88 3.43 5.91
N LEU A 134 15.47 4.13 4.95
CA LEU A 134 16.79 3.91 4.41
C LEU A 134 17.82 4.87 4.98
N SER A 135 19.06 4.39 5.01
CA SER A 135 20.27 5.18 5.18
C SER A 135 21.34 4.64 4.23
N TYR A 136 22.47 5.32 4.15
CA TYR A 136 23.60 4.90 3.34
C TYR A 136 24.60 4.10 4.18
N ASP A 137 25.08 2.99 3.63
CA ASP A 137 26.25 2.30 4.17
C ASP A 137 27.56 3.03 3.78
N SER A 138 28.71 2.50 4.23
CA SER A 138 30.03 3.06 3.91
C SER A 138 30.40 3.00 2.43
N LYS A 139 29.69 2.19 1.64
CA LYS A 139 29.89 1.99 0.19
C LYS A 139 28.89 2.80 -0.65
N GLY A 140 27.98 3.54 -0.02
CA GLY A 140 26.95 4.34 -0.69
C GLY A 140 25.70 3.57 -1.10
N ASN A 141 25.53 2.32 -0.67
CA ASN A 141 24.32 1.54 -0.90
C ASN A 141 23.19 2.09 -0.03
N SER A 142 21.97 2.14 -0.58
CA SER A 142 20.77 2.51 0.17
C SER A 142 20.18 1.26 0.85
N VAL A 143 20.32 1.19 2.18
CA VAL A 143 19.99 0.00 2.98
C VAL A 143 19.02 0.39 4.10
N PRO A 144 18.04 -0.46 4.46
CA PRO A 144 17.20 -0.26 5.64
C PRO A 144 18.03 0.07 6.89
N THR A 145 17.68 1.18 7.53
CA THR A 145 18.41 1.72 8.70
C THR A 145 18.50 0.69 9.81
N ILE A 146 17.46 -0.12 10.00
CA ILE A 146 17.43 -1.19 11.00
C ILE A 146 18.53 -2.25 10.77
N LEU A 147 18.86 -2.59 9.51
CA LEU A 147 19.95 -3.52 9.21
C LEU A 147 21.30 -2.93 9.59
N LEU A 148 21.51 -1.64 9.31
CA LEU A 148 22.74 -0.93 9.69
C LEU A 148 22.91 -0.87 11.20
N LEU A 149 21.83 -0.62 11.95
CA LEU A 149 21.85 -0.63 13.41
C LEU A 149 22.16 -2.02 13.97
N MET A 150 21.55 -3.07 13.41
CA MET A 150 21.84 -4.45 13.81
C MET A 150 23.29 -4.84 13.48
N GLN A 151 23.84 -4.42 12.34
CA GLN A 151 25.24 -4.64 11.98
C GLN A 151 26.20 -3.91 12.92
N ASP A 152 25.97 -2.63 13.19
CA ASP A 152 26.79 -1.85 14.12
C ASP A 152 26.80 -2.47 15.53
N ARG A 153 25.64 -2.93 16.01
CA ARG A 153 25.54 -3.65 17.28
C ARG A 153 26.31 -4.96 17.25
N LEU A 154 26.19 -5.74 16.17
CA LEU A 154 26.93 -6.99 16.00
C LEU A 154 28.45 -6.75 16.04
N TYR A 155 28.93 -5.67 15.42
CA TYR A 155 30.36 -5.36 15.32
C TYR A 155 30.90 -4.85 16.66
N SER A 156 30.17 -3.93 17.30
CA SER A 156 30.56 -3.34 18.58
C SER A 156 30.62 -4.36 19.73
N GLN A 157 29.80 -5.41 19.70
CA GLN A 157 29.85 -6.51 20.66
C GLN A 157 30.88 -7.61 20.32
N GLY A 158 31.64 -7.47 19.23
CA GLY A 158 32.62 -8.47 18.81
C GLY A 158 32.02 -9.72 18.18
N GLY A 159 30.79 -9.62 17.64
CA GLY A 159 30.08 -10.73 17.00
C GLY A 159 30.82 -11.33 15.81
N LEU A 160 31.67 -10.55 15.11
CA LEU A 160 32.53 -11.07 14.04
C LEU A 160 33.52 -12.14 14.52
N LYS A 161 33.89 -12.14 15.81
CA LYS A 161 34.82 -13.13 16.40
C LYS A 161 34.10 -14.24 17.16
N ALA A 162 32.78 -14.19 17.27
CA ALA A 162 32.00 -15.19 17.97
C ALA A 162 32.00 -16.52 17.21
N GLU A 163 32.38 -17.60 17.89
CA GLU A 163 32.46 -18.94 17.29
C GLU A 163 31.10 -19.39 16.74
N GLY A 164 31.06 -19.77 15.47
CA GLY A 164 29.84 -20.22 14.82
C GLY A 164 28.79 -19.13 14.58
N ILE A 165 29.19 -17.85 14.49
CA ILE A 165 28.28 -16.75 14.16
C ILE A 165 27.48 -17.05 12.87
N PHE A 166 26.21 -16.66 12.83
CA PHE A 166 25.21 -17.03 11.80
C PHE A 166 24.85 -18.52 11.68
N ARG A 167 25.64 -19.45 12.23
CA ARG A 167 25.36 -20.89 12.21
C ARG A 167 24.60 -21.36 13.44
N ILE A 168 24.97 -20.86 14.61
CA ILE A 168 24.32 -21.22 15.87
C ILE A 168 22.95 -20.54 15.95
N ASN A 169 21.92 -21.32 16.29
CA ASN A 169 20.60 -20.77 16.60
C ASN A 169 20.57 -20.47 18.10
N PRO A 170 20.21 -19.24 18.50
CA PRO A 170 20.06 -18.87 19.90
C PRO A 170 18.92 -19.65 20.57
N GLU A 171 18.87 -19.65 21.89
CA GLU A 171 17.74 -20.20 22.64
C GLU A 171 16.56 -19.21 22.59
N ASN A 172 15.47 -19.59 21.91
CA ASN A 172 14.36 -18.76 21.42
C ASN A 172 13.65 -17.82 22.43
N SER A 173 13.94 -17.89 23.73
CA SER A 173 13.13 -17.23 24.78
C SER A 173 13.14 -15.70 24.75
N GLN A 174 14.11 -15.07 24.08
CA GLN A 174 14.24 -13.61 24.00
C GLN A 174 13.97 -13.05 22.59
N GLU A 175 13.81 -13.90 21.57
CA GLU A 175 13.74 -13.45 20.18
C GLU A 175 12.52 -12.53 19.94
N GLU A 176 11.34 -12.94 20.39
CA GLU A 176 10.10 -12.13 20.26
C GLU A 176 10.25 -10.76 20.92
N HIS A 177 10.84 -10.71 22.12
CA HIS A 177 11.07 -9.47 22.84
C HIS A 177 12.01 -8.52 22.09
N VAL A 178 13.07 -9.06 21.47
CA VAL A 178 13.96 -8.25 20.64
C VAL A 178 13.25 -7.78 19.39
N ARG A 179 12.43 -8.61 18.74
CA ARG A 179 11.67 -8.23 17.54
C ARG A 179 10.74 -7.05 17.80
N ASP A 180 10.06 -7.02 18.95
CA ASP A 180 9.25 -5.89 19.37
C ASP A 180 10.04 -4.59 19.52
N GLN A 181 11.30 -4.68 19.98
CA GLN A 181 12.17 -3.52 20.08
C GLN A 181 12.66 -3.07 18.70
N LEU A 182 13.01 -4.00 17.81
CA LEU A 182 13.40 -3.71 16.43
C LEU A 182 12.25 -3.06 15.64
N ASN A 183 11.00 -3.50 15.87
CA ASN A 183 9.80 -2.88 15.31
C ASN A 183 9.65 -1.40 15.73
N ARG A 184 10.22 -1.01 16.87
CA ARG A 184 10.29 0.38 17.35
C ARG A 184 11.56 1.11 16.92
N GLY A 185 12.44 0.45 16.16
CA GLY A 185 13.72 1.00 15.71
C GLY A 185 14.83 0.95 16.77
N ILE A 186 14.67 0.14 17.81
CA ILE A 186 15.61 0.04 18.93
C ILE A 186 16.33 -1.31 18.86
N VAL A 187 17.66 -1.28 18.85
CA VAL A 187 18.50 -2.48 18.98
C VAL A 187 19.04 -2.55 20.40
N PRO A 188 18.72 -3.60 21.19
CA PRO A 188 19.17 -3.69 22.59
C PRO A 188 20.69 -3.73 22.73
N ASP A 189 21.22 -3.19 23.83
CA ASP A 189 22.67 -3.10 24.07
C ASP A 189 23.28 -4.43 24.55
N ASP A 190 22.49 -5.27 25.22
CA ASP A 190 22.88 -6.53 25.85
C ASP A 190 22.36 -7.76 25.09
N ILE A 191 21.94 -7.59 23.84
CA ILE A 191 21.49 -8.68 22.99
C ILE A 191 22.62 -9.69 22.75
N ASP A 192 22.28 -10.98 22.75
CA ASP A 192 23.20 -12.04 22.33
C ASP A 192 23.54 -11.94 20.83
N VAL A 193 24.82 -12.09 20.50
CA VAL A 193 25.32 -11.95 19.11
C VAL A 193 24.77 -13.03 18.18
N HIS A 194 24.51 -14.25 18.66
CA HIS A 194 23.89 -15.30 17.85
C HIS A 194 22.41 -15.03 17.61
N CYS A 195 21.72 -14.44 18.60
CA CYS A 195 20.36 -13.94 18.44
C CYS A 195 20.27 -12.83 17.41
N LEU A 196 21.13 -11.82 17.51
CA LEU A 196 21.20 -10.73 16.54
C LEU A 196 21.51 -11.22 15.13
N ALA A 197 22.47 -12.14 14.97
CA ALA A 197 22.78 -12.77 13.70
C ALA A 197 21.60 -13.60 13.15
N GLY A 198 20.86 -14.28 14.02
CA GLY A 198 19.63 -14.99 13.69
C GLY A 198 18.56 -14.04 13.12
N LEU A 199 18.37 -12.89 13.77
CA LEU A 199 17.40 -11.87 13.38
C LEU A 199 17.77 -11.19 12.05
N ILE A 200 19.05 -10.93 11.79
CA ILE A 200 19.50 -10.44 10.48
C ILE A 200 19.12 -11.44 9.38
N LYS A 201 19.38 -12.75 9.57
CA LYS A 201 18.96 -13.77 8.59
C LYS A 201 17.44 -13.84 8.45
N ALA A 202 16.72 -13.79 9.57
CA ALA A 202 15.26 -13.82 9.58
C ALA A 202 14.66 -12.65 8.80
N TRP A 203 15.26 -11.46 8.91
CA TRP A 203 14.84 -10.28 8.18
C TRP A 203 14.84 -10.51 6.66
N PHE A 204 15.92 -11.10 6.10
CA PHE A 204 15.98 -11.42 4.66
C PHE A 204 14.95 -12.49 4.27
N ARG A 205 14.83 -13.55 5.07
CA ARG A 205 13.90 -14.65 4.82
C ARG A 205 12.44 -14.22 4.83
N GLU A 206 12.11 -13.21 5.64
CA GLU A 206 10.74 -12.74 5.81
C GLU A 206 10.39 -11.60 4.84
N LEU A 207 11.26 -11.23 3.91
CA LEU A 207 10.89 -10.26 2.87
C LEU A 207 9.75 -10.81 2.01
N PRO A 208 8.76 -9.99 1.59
CA PRO A 208 7.68 -10.45 0.70
C PRO A 208 8.16 -11.06 -0.63
N SER A 209 9.37 -10.68 -1.07
CA SER A 209 10.10 -11.29 -2.17
C SER A 209 11.57 -11.33 -1.78
N GLY A 210 12.20 -12.49 -1.94
CA GLY A 210 13.61 -12.71 -1.67
C GLY A 210 14.49 -11.86 -2.59
N VAL A 211 15.67 -11.50 -2.10
CA VAL A 211 16.61 -10.62 -2.79
C VAL A 211 17.02 -11.16 -4.16
N LEU A 212 17.06 -12.48 -4.33
CA LEU A 212 17.45 -13.15 -5.58
C LEU A 212 16.26 -13.61 -6.44
N ASP A 213 15.01 -13.41 -5.99
CA ASP A 213 13.81 -13.89 -6.71
C ASP A 213 13.58 -13.14 -8.04
N GLY A 214 14.21 -11.98 -8.21
CA GLY A 214 14.22 -11.25 -9.48
C GLY A 214 15.05 -11.92 -10.59
N LEU A 215 15.83 -12.96 -10.26
CA LEU A 215 16.69 -13.68 -11.20
C LEU A 215 16.12 -15.06 -11.54
N SER A 216 16.46 -15.58 -12.72
CA SER A 216 16.08 -16.96 -13.05
C SER A 216 16.90 -17.95 -12.20
N PRO A 217 16.28 -18.99 -11.61
CA PRO A 217 17.00 -20.02 -10.85
C PRO A 217 18.11 -20.68 -11.68
N GLU A 218 17.86 -20.90 -12.98
CA GLU A 218 18.83 -21.49 -13.90
C GLU A 218 20.05 -20.59 -14.09
N GLN A 219 19.85 -19.28 -14.23
CA GLN A 219 20.93 -18.30 -14.35
C GLN A 219 21.79 -18.27 -13.09
N VAL A 220 21.16 -18.28 -11.91
CA VAL A 220 21.87 -18.30 -10.62
C VAL A 220 22.68 -19.60 -10.45
N LEU A 221 22.13 -20.76 -10.84
CA LEU A 221 22.81 -22.05 -10.77
C LEU A 221 23.96 -22.20 -11.78
N GLN A 222 23.88 -21.53 -12.93
CA GLN A 222 24.89 -21.58 -13.99
C GLN A 222 25.98 -20.52 -13.83
N CYS A 223 25.81 -19.55 -12.93
CA CYS A 223 26.79 -18.54 -12.62
C CYS A 223 28.02 -19.17 -11.94
N ASN A 224 29.15 -19.21 -12.64
CA ASN A 224 30.39 -19.82 -12.13
C ASN A 224 31.59 -18.87 -12.15
N THR A 225 31.43 -17.67 -12.71
CA THR A 225 32.48 -16.66 -12.80
C THR A 225 32.08 -15.37 -12.11
N GLU A 226 33.07 -14.58 -11.72
CA GLU A 226 32.84 -13.28 -11.09
C GLU A 226 32.14 -12.32 -12.07
N GLU A 227 32.52 -12.36 -13.35
CA GLU A 227 31.94 -11.54 -14.40
C GLU A 227 30.46 -11.85 -14.62
N GLU A 228 30.08 -13.13 -14.70
CA GLU A 228 28.68 -13.55 -14.79
C GLU A 228 27.88 -13.09 -13.57
N SER A 229 28.46 -13.19 -12.37
CA SER A 229 27.78 -12.75 -11.15
C SER A 229 27.51 -11.25 -11.17
N ALA A 230 28.46 -10.44 -11.67
CA ALA A 230 28.29 -9.00 -11.81
C ALA A 230 27.20 -8.65 -12.84
N GLU A 231 27.08 -9.39 -13.94
CA GLU A 231 25.99 -9.23 -14.91
C GLU A 231 24.63 -9.65 -14.36
N LEU A 232 24.58 -10.65 -13.46
CA LEU A 232 23.34 -11.02 -12.78
C LEU A 232 22.89 -9.95 -11.78
N VAL A 233 23.81 -9.39 -11.00
CA VAL A 233 23.47 -8.30 -10.05
C VAL A 233 22.90 -7.08 -10.77
N LYS A 234 23.32 -6.80 -12.01
CA LYS A 234 22.76 -5.71 -12.83
C LYS A 234 21.30 -5.93 -13.25
N GLN A 235 20.80 -7.16 -13.20
CA GLN A 235 19.40 -7.48 -13.53
C GLN A 235 18.46 -7.26 -12.33
N LEU A 236 18.99 -7.20 -11.11
CA LEU A 236 18.21 -6.93 -9.90
C LEU A 236 17.73 -5.47 -9.84
N LYS A 237 16.62 -5.24 -9.13
CA LYS A 237 16.20 -3.86 -8.84
C LYS A 237 17.25 -3.17 -7.96
N PRO A 238 17.36 -1.83 -8.02
CA PRO A 238 18.35 -1.10 -7.22
C PRO A 238 18.29 -1.41 -5.72
N THR A 239 17.10 -1.58 -5.15
CA THR A 239 16.92 -1.97 -3.73
C THR A 239 17.46 -3.37 -3.44
N GLU A 240 17.15 -4.36 -4.30
CA GLU A 240 17.59 -5.75 -4.15
C GLU A 240 19.12 -5.86 -4.32
N ALA A 241 19.68 -5.17 -5.32
CA ALA A 241 21.12 -5.12 -5.55
C ALA A 241 21.88 -4.47 -4.37
N ALA A 242 21.33 -3.38 -3.80
CA ALA A 242 21.91 -2.73 -2.63
C ALA A 242 21.90 -3.65 -1.39
N LEU A 243 20.81 -4.37 -1.16
CA LEU A 243 20.68 -5.36 -0.08
C LEU A 243 21.67 -6.52 -0.26
N LEU A 244 21.80 -7.05 -1.48
CA LEU A 244 22.74 -8.11 -1.79
C LEU A 244 24.20 -7.65 -1.57
N SER A 245 24.55 -6.46 -2.08
CA SER A 245 25.88 -5.85 -1.91
C SER A 245 26.24 -5.67 -0.44
N TRP A 246 25.28 -5.18 0.36
CA TRP A 246 25.44 -5.05 1.80
C TRP A 246 25.63 -6.40 2.50
N ALA A 247 24.81 -7.41 2.17
CA ALA A 247 24.91 -8.74 2.75
C ALA A 247 26.23 -9.42 2.40
N VAL A 248 26.69 -9.30 1.16
CA VAL A 248 28.01 -9.80 0.72
C VAL A 248 29.14 -9.09 1.47
N GLY A 249 29.01 -7.80 1.75
CA GLY A 249 29.95 -7.07 2.61
C GLY A 249 30.03 -7.65 4.01
N LEU A 250 28.88 -7.84 4.67
CA LEU A 250 28.81 -8.46 5.99
C LEU A 250 29.40 -9.88 5.99
N MET A 251 29.10 -10.69 4.97
CA MET A 251 29.64 -12.04 4.83
C MET A 251 31.16 -12.01 4.66
N ALA A 252 31.71 -11.06 3.89
CA ALA A 252 33.15 -10.91 3.73
C ALA A 252 33.83 -10.55 5.07
N ASP A 253 33.29 -9.58 5.81
CA ASP A 253 33.82 -9.17 7.11
C ASP A 253 33.84 -10.34 8.13
N VAL A 254 32.86 -11.26 8.07
CA VAL A 254 32.85 -12.47 8.90
C VAL A 254 33.93 -13.46 8.45
N VAL A 255 34.10 -13.68 7.15
CA VAL A 255 35.10 -14.62 6.62
C VAL A 255 36.52 -14.14 6.91
N GLU A 256 36.76 -12.82 6.96
CA GLU A 256 38.05 -12.26 7.37
C GLU A 256 38.48 -12.67 8.79
N GLU A 257 37.51 -12.94 9.68
CA GLU A 257 37.73 -13.37 11.05
C GLU A 257 37.59 -14.90 11.25
N GLU A 258 37.70 -15.69 10.17
CA GLU A 258 37.54 -17.17 10.16
C GLU A 258 38.38 -17.86 11.23
N ASP A 259 39.59 -17.38 11.50
CA ASP A 259 40.50 -17.96 12.50
C ASP A 259 39.89 -17.95 13.91
N SER A 260 39.05 -16.95 14.23
CA SER A 260 38.35 -16.84 15.50
C SER A 260 36.98 -17.52 15.45
N ASN A 261 36.16 -17.14 14.47
CA ASN A 261 34.74 -17.53 14.44
C ASN A 261 34.47 -18.90 13.80
N LYS A 262 35.44 -19.52 13.12
CA LYS A 262 35.36 -20.83 12.45
C LYS A 262 34.37 -20.89 11.27
N MET A 263 34.06 -19.74 10.67
CA MET A 263 33.11 -19.59 9.57
C MET A 263 33.82 -19.17 8.28
N ASN A 264 34.13 -20.15 7.43
CA ASN A 264 34.66 -19.90 6.08
C ASN A 264 33.58 -19.45 5.08
N ALA A 265 34.00 -19.01 3.89
CA ALA A 265 33.10 -18.53 2.83
C ALA A 265 32.01 -19.55 2.46
N ARG A 266 32.35 -20.84 2.41
CA ARG A 266 31.38 -21.91 2.11
C ARG A 266 30.34 -22.05 3.22
N ASN A 267 30.76 -22.04 4.48
CA ASN A 267 29.88 -22.15 5.64
C ASN A 267 28.92 -20.97 5.71
N ILE A 268 29.41 -19.75 5.47
CA ILE A 268 28.61 -18.54 5.45
C ILE A 268 27.61 -18.54 4.28
N ALA A 269 28.05 -18.91 3.08
CA ALA A 269 27.15 -19.02 1.93
C ALA A 269 26.01 -20.02 2.19
N MET A 270 26.29 -21.18 2.81
CA MET A 270 25.27 -22.18 3.13
C MET A 270 24.21 -21.68 4.11
N VAL A 271 24.56 -20.80 5.06
CA VAL A 271 23.59 -20.26 6.02
C VAL A 271 22.80 -19.08 5.47
N PHE A 272 23.37 -18.29 4.55
CA PHE A 272 22.69 -17.13 3.96
C PHE A 272 21.85 -17.47 2.72
N ALA A 273 22.32 -18.35 1.84
CA ALA A 273 21.63 -18.72 0.61
C ALA A 273 20.13 -19.06 0.78
N PRO A 274 19.71 -19.90 1.75
CA PRO A 274 18.28 -20.21 1.91
C PRO A 274 17.43 -19.02 2.39
N ASN A 275 18.03 -17.93 2.88
CA ASN A 275 17.31 -16.73 3.28
C ASN A 275 17.26 -15.67 2.16
N MET A 276 17.90 -15.92 1.01
CA MET A 276 17.98 -14.96 -0.11
C MET A 276 16.91 -15.17 -1.18
N THR A 277 16.20 -16.29 -1.13
CA THR A 277 15.15 -16.66 -2.09
C THR A 277 13.89 -17.08 -1.35
N GLN A 278 12.72 -16.69 -1.85
CA GLN A 278 11.49 -17.38 -1.49
C GLN A 278 11.38 -18.60 -2.37
N MET A 279 11.92 -19.73 -1.91
CA MET A 279 11.50 -21.00 -2.49
C MET A 279 10.01 -21.14 -2.19
N SER A 280 9.18 -20.89 -3.21
CA SER A 280 7.75 -21.14 -3.15
C SER A 280 7.54 -22.55 -2.63
N ASP A 281 7.07 -22.67 -1.39
CA ASP A 281 6.58 -23.93 -0.88
C ASP A 281 5.50 -24.40 -1.88
N PRO A 282 5.47 -25.68 -2.30
CA PRO A 282 4.46 -26.18 -3.23
C PRO A 282 3.01 -25.95 -2.79
N PHE A 283 2.80 -25.51 -1.54
CA PHE A 283 1.51 -25.18 -0.95
C PHE A 283 1.07 -23.71 -1.11
N ASP A 284 1.95 -22.76 -1.42
CA ASP A 284 1.49 -21.36 -1.68
C ASP A 284 0.95 -21.20 -3.12
N SER A 285 1.37 -22.09 -4.02
CA SER A 285 0.92 -22.13 -5.42
C SER A 285 -0.53 -22.63 -5.57
N ILE A 286 -1.05 -23.40 -4.60
CA ILE A 286 -2.43 -23.92 -4.67
C ILE A 286 -3.46 -22.84 -4.32
N ASP A 287 -3.16 -21.93 -3.39
CA ASP A 287 -4.09 -20.86 -3.00
C ASP A 287 -4.18 -19.74 -4.04
N ALA A 288 -3.09 -19.49 -4.77
CA ALA A 288 -3.09 -18.58 -5.91
C ALA A 288 -3.83 -19.16 -7.14
N CYS A 289 -3.84 -20.49 -7.31
CA CYS A 289 -4.59 -21.13 -8.39
C CYS A 289 -6.08 -21.29 -8.04
N CYS A 290 -6.43 -21.57 -6.79
CA CYS A 290 -7.82 -21.71 -6.34
C CYS A 290 -8.62 -20.40 -6.40
N THR A 291 -7.98 -19.23 -6.26
CA THR A 291 -8.68 -17.93 -6.42
C THR A 291 -8.96 -17.57 -7.87
N SER A 292 -8.35 -18.26 -8.84
CA SER A 292 -8.54 -18.01 -10.28
C SER A 292 -9.59 -18.94 -10.90
N ASP A 293 -9.77 -20.16 -10.38
CA ASP A 293 -10.72 -21.15 -10.93
C ASP A 293 -12.15 -21.01 -10.39
N GLU A 294 -12.37 -20.38 -9.23
CA GLU A 294 -13.73 -20.24 -8.64
C GLU A 294 -14.60 -19.19 -9.37
N LEU A 295 -14.03 -18.35 -10.24
CA LEU A 295 -14.78 -17.41 -11.09
C LEU A 295 -15.13 -17.97 -12.48
N ALA A 296 -14.60 -19.12 -12.88
CA ALA A 296 -14.78 -19.67 -14.23
C ALA A 296 -15.82 -20.81 -14.32
N GLN A 297 -16.32 -21.34 -13.20
CA GLN A 297 -17.23 -22.49 -13.18
C GLN A 297 -18.47 -22.23 -12.32
N ASN A 298 -19.33 -21.31 -12.77
CA ASN A 298 -20.72 -21.37 -12.33
C ASN A 298 -21.72 -21.00 -13.45
N PRO A 299 -21.91 -21.86 -14.47
CA PRO A 299 -23.11 -21.83 -15.28
C PRO A 299 -24.17 -22.76 -14.65
N ASN A 300 -25.38 -22.24 -14.51
CA ASN A 300 -26.63 -22.95 -14.16
C ASN A 300 -27.00 -23.03 -12.68
N HIS A 301 -27.77 -22.03 -12.22
CA HIS A 301 -28.85 -22.29 -11.29
C HIS A 301 -30.18 -21.88 -11.96
N GLU A 302 -30.67 -22.73 -12.85
CA GLU A 302 -32.04 -22.71 -13.35
C GLU A 302 -32.74 -24.02 -12.98
N ASN A 303 -33.92 -23.87 -12.38
CA ASN A 303 -35.02 -24.83 -12.23
C ASN A 303 -34.93 -26.03 -11.28
N ALA A 304 -35.66 -25.91 -10.16
CA ALA A 304 -36.72 -26.83 -9.67
C ALA A 304 -37.21 -26.30 -8.31
N ALA A 305 -38.48 -26.24 -7.92
CA ALA A 305 -39.75 -26.67 -8.49
C ALA A 305 -40.88 -25.94 -7.75
N ARG A 306 -41.98 -25.62 -8.46
CA ARG A 306 -43.33 -25.49 -7.88
C ARG A 306 -43.94 -26.89 -7.74
N PRO A 307 -44.86 -27.09 -6.79
CA PRO A 307 -46.28 -26.96 -7.12
C PRO A 307 -46.96 -25.72 -6.51
#